data_AF-A0A7L4YLU5-F1
#
_entry.id   AF-A0A7L4YLU5-F1
#
_cell.length_a   1.000
_cell.length_b   1.000
_cell.length_c   1.000
_cell.angle_alpha   90.00
_cell.angle_beta   90.00
_cell.angle_gamma   90.00
#
_symmetry.space_group_name_H-M   'P 1'
#
loop_
_entity.id
_entity.type
_entity.pdbx_description
1 polymer ?
#
loop_
_entity_poly.entity_id
_entity_poly.type
_entity_poly.pdbx_seq_one_letter_code
_entity_poly.pdbx_strand_id
1 'polypeptide(L)'
;MRDLDIVCQLRERYSRLVVGVLDDESVERMRNRPPLMPLDERVRLISHVRGVDQAIVYPAAATSLPRSSAVFAIEHEPIPPEVPSPVRLTPRCESSCAALQPEKVRADNQAVA
;
A
#
# COMPACT_ATOMS: atom_id res chain seq x y z
N MET A 1 8.76 -5.49 -5.10
CA MET A 1 7.96 -6.72 -4.89
C MET A 1 7.76 -6.96 -3.40
N ARG A 2 7.13 -6.01 -2.68
CA ARG A 2 6.95 -6.06 -1.21
C ARG A 2 5.47 -6.16 -0.83
N ASP A 3 4.62 -5.44 -1.57
CA ASP A 3 3.19 -5.30 -1.24
C ASP A 3 2.42 -6.62 -1.38
N LEU A 4 2.77 -7.46 -2.37
CA LEU A 4 2.13 -8.78 -2.54
C LEU A 4 2.50 -9.77 -1.42
N ASP A 5 3.74 -9.74 -0.93
CA ASP A 5 4.15 -10.59 0.19
C ASP A 5 3.41 -10.18 1.47
N ILE A 6 3.24 -8.87 1.69
CA ILE A 6 2.45 -8.33 2.79
C ILE A 6 0.99 -8.81 2.69
N VAL A 7 0.36 -8.74 1.52
CA VAL A 7 -1.01 -9.25 1.31
C VAL A 7 -1.11 -10.75 1.63
N CYS A 8 -0.13 -11.55 1.19
CA CYS A 8 -0.08 -12.98 1.53
C CYS A 8 0.02 -13.21 3.05
N GLN A 9 0.93 -12.50 3.73
CA GLN A 9 1.11 -12.63 5.18
C GLN A 9 -0.14 -12.21 5.98
N LEU A 10 -0.94 -11.29 5.46
CA LEU A 10 -2.20 -10.88 6.08
C LEU A 10 -3.30 -11.90 5.86
N ARG A 11 -3.38 -12.47 4.67
CA ARG A 11 -4.37 -13.51 4.37
C ARG A 11 -4.18 -14.75 5.26
N GLU A 12 -2.95 -15.03 5.68
CA GLU A 12 -2.66 -16.08 6.68
C GLU A 12 -3.25 -15.77 8.06
N ARG A 13 -3.36 -14.49 8.44
CA ARG A 13 -3.78 -14.05 9.78
C ARG A 13 -5.24 -13.65 9.87
N TYR A 14 -5.83 -13.23 8.76
CA TYR A 14 -7.16 -12.66 8.69
C TYR A 14 -8.03 -13.43 7.70
N SER A 15 -9.22 -13.82 8.14
CA SER A 15 -10.21 -14.51 7.30
C SER A 15 -10.83 -13.61 6.23
N ARG A 16 -10.80 -12.29 6.43
CA ARG A 16 -11.29 -11.28 5.50
C ARG A 16 -10.33 -10.09 5.43
N LEU A 17 -9.92 -9.72 4.22
CA LEU A 17 -9.01 -8.62 3.91
C LEU A 17 -9.69 -7.60 2.99
N VAL A 18 -9.94 -6.41 3.53
CA VAL A 18 -10.42 -5.24 2.79
C VAL A 18 -9.28 -4.25 2.67
N VAL A 19 -8.97 -3.81 1.45
CA VAL A 19 -7.86 -2.87 1.18
C VAL A 19 -8.43 -1.51 0.81
N GLY A 20 -8.02 -0.48 1.55
CA GLY A 20 -8.30 0.91 1.24
C GLY A 20 -7.25 1.49 0.29
N VAL A 21 -7.69 2.07 -0.83
CA VAL A 21 -6.86 2.77 -1.79
C VAL A 21 -7.11 4.27 -1.63
N LEU A 22 -6.06 5.04 -1.31
CA LEU A 22 -6.14 6.49 -1.17
C LEU A 22 -6.43 7.17 -2.51
N ASP A 23 -7.20 8.24 -2.50
CA ASP A 23 -7.45 9.13 -3.63
C ASP A 23 -6.19 9.84 -4.13
N ASP A 24 -6.20 10.26 -5.40
CA ASP A 24 -5.03 10.82 -6.06
C ASP A 24 -4.51 12.09 -5.35
N GLU A 25 -5.41 12.96 -4.90
CA GLU A 25 -5.02 14.17 -4.15
C GLU A 25 -4.32 13.83 -2.83
N SER A 26 -4.79 12.82 -2.10
CA SER A 26 -4.18 12.40 -0.84
C SER A 26 -2.82 11.74 -1.06
N VAL A 27 -2.68 10.96 -2.13
CA VAL A 27 -1.38 10.41 -2.52
C VAL A 27 -0.42 11.54 -2.89
N GLU A 28 -0.88 12.54 -3.64
CA GLU A 28 -0.06 13.70 -4.02
C GLU A 28 0.38 14.51 -2.80
N ARG A 29 -0.53 14.81 -1.87
CA ARG A 29 -0.22 15.47 -0.60
C ARG A 29 0.80 14.70 0.25
N MET A 30 0.73 13.37 0.27
CA MET A 30 1.65 12.54 1.05
C MET A 30 3.01 12.34 0.39
N ARG A 31 3.05 12.25 -0.94
CA ARG A 31 4.25 11.84 -1.70
C ARG A 31 4.91 13.01 -2.44
N ASN A 32 4.33 14.21 -2.39
CA ASN A 32 4.72 15.39 -3.16
C ASN A 32 4.80 15.14 -4.67
N ARG A 33 4.01 14.17 -5.17
CA ARG A 33 3.92 13.84 -6.59
C ARG A 33 2.62 13.08 -6.87
N PRO A 34 1.97 13.31 -8.03
CA PRO A 34 0.79 12.56 -8.39
C PRO A 34 1.14 11.07 -8.59
N PRO A 35 0.19 10.15 -8.33
CA PRO A 35 0.38 8.75 -8.66
C PRO A 35 0.52 8.56 -10.17
N LEU A 36 1.35 7.59 -10.57
CA LEU A 36 1.53 7.23 -11.98
C LEU A 36 0.23 6.69 -12.61
N MET A 37 -0.60 6.03 -11.80
CA MET A 37 -1.82 5.36 -12.21
C MET A 37 -3.02 6.01 -11.49
N PRO A 38 -4.10 6.38 -12.20
CA PRO A 38 -5.28 6.98 -11.60
C PRO A 38 -5.97 6.06 -10.58
N LEU A 39 -6.76 6.64 -9.68
CA LEU A 39 -7.44 5.91 -8.60
C LEU A 39 -8.24 4.68 -9.05
N ASP A 40 -9.03 4.80 -10.12
CA ASP A 40 -9.91 3.74 -10.60
C ASP A 40 -9.11 2.52 -11.08
N GLU A 41 -8.02 2.74 -11.81
CA GLU A 41 -7.09 1.70 -12.22
C GLU A 41 -6.42 1.04 -11.01
N ARG A 42 -5.99 1.82 -10.00
CA ARG A 42 -5.39 1.29 -8.78
C ARG A 42 -6.36 0.41 -7.99
N VAL A 43 -7.61 0.85 -7.83
CA VAL A 43 -8.66 0.07 -7.16
C VAL A 43 -8.93 -1.23 -7.93
N ARG A 44 -9.04 -1.15 -9.25
CA ARG A 44 -9.27 -2.32 -10.10
C ARG A 44 -8.09 -3.29 -10.05
N LEU A 45 -6.85 -2.80 -10.00
CA LEU A 45 -5.67 -3.65 -9.88
C LEU A 45 -5.70 -4.42 -8.56
N ILE A 46 -5.93 -3.71 -7.44
CA ILE A 46 -5.98 -4.31 -6.10
C ILE A 46 -7.14 -5.31 -5.97
N SER A 47 -8.29 -5.05 -6.61
CA SER A 47 -9.43 -5.98 -6.55
C SER A 47 -9.16 -7.33 -7.22
N HIS A 48 -8.14 -7.42 -8.09
CA HIS A 48 -7.73 -8.68 -8.75
C HIS A 48 -6.55 -9.37 -8.06
N VAL A 49 -6.01 -8.78 -6.98
CA VAL A 49 -4.92 -9.40 -6.21
C VAL A 49 -5.47 -10.60 -5.43
N ARG A 50 -4.83 -11.76 -5.61
CA ARG A 50 -5.16 -12.97 -4.85
C ARG A 50 -4.99 -12.70 -3.34
N GLY A 51 -6.05 -12.95 -2.57
CA GLY A 51 -6.06 -12.78 -1.12
C GLY A 51 -6.73 -11.50 -0.63
N VAL A 52 -7.06 -10.58 -1.54
CA VAL A 52 -7.91 -9.42 -1.26
C VAL A 52 -9.37 -9.80 -1.51
N ASP A 53 -10.23 -9.60 -0.52
CA ASP A 53 -11.67 -9.87 -0.68
C ASP A 53 -12.42 -8.64 -1.23
N GLN A 54 -11.94 -7.43 -0.91
CA GLN A 54 -12.55 -6.19 -1.39
C GLN A 54 -11.54 -5.05 -1.44
N ALA A 55 -11.59 -4.25 -2.50
CA ALA A 55 -10.89 -2.97 -2.61
C ALA A 55 -11.90 -1.83 -2.47
N ILE A 56 -11.60 -0.84 -1.64
CA ILE A 56 -12.44 0.35 -1.44
C ILE A 56 -11.61 1.62 -1.61
N VAL A 57 -12.25 2.70 -2.05
CA VAL A 57 -11.64 4.03 -1.99
C VAL A 57 -11.66 4.50 -0.55
N TYR A 58 -10.49 4.87 -0.03
CA TYR A 58 -10.35 5.43 1.30
C TYR A 58 -10.03 6.92 1.20
N PRO A 59 -10.98 7.82 1.51
CA PRO A 59 -10.68 9.24 1.54
C PRO A 59 -9.80 9.54 2.75
N ALA A 60 -8.72 10.32 2.59
CA ALA A 60 -7.84 10.67 3.71
C ALA A 60 -8.55 11.43 4.85
N ALA A 61 -9.72 12.00 4.58
CA ALA A 61 -10.57 12.66 5.58
C ALA A 61 -11.41 11.69 6.43
N ALA A 62 -11.36 10.37 6.18
CA ALA A 62 -12.06 9.39 7.00
C ALA A 62 -11.34 9.21 8.35
N THR A 63 -11.74 10.04 9.31
CA THR A 63 -11.19 10.12 10.69
C THR A 63 -11.49 8.89 11.57
N SER A 64 -12.23 7.90 11.08
CA SER A 64 -12.52 6.69 11.87
C SER A 64 -12.36 5.42 11.05
N LEU A 65 -11.24 4.74 11.28
CA LEU A 65 -11.12 3.34 10.94
C LEU A 65 -11.99 2.51 11.89
N PRO A 66 -12.72 1.49 11.39
CA PRO A 66 -13.32 0.49 12.25
C PRO A 66 -12.26 -0.08 13.22
N ARG A 67 -12.68 -0.42 14.45
CA ARG A 67 -11.79 -0.96 15.50
C ARG A 67 -11.00 -2.21 15.10
N SER A 68 -11.38 -2.87 14.01
CA SER A 68 -10.78 -4.09 13.46
C SER A 68 -10.12 -3.87 12.09
N SER A 69 -9.65 -2.66 11.80
CA SER A 69 -8.95 -2.33 10.56
C SER A 69 -7.45 -2.17 10.79
N ALA A 70 -6.65 -2.87 10.01
CA ALA A 70 -5.21 -2.66 9.92
C ALA A 70 -4.90 -1.76 8.72
N VAL A 71 -4.05 -0.74 8.91
CA VAL A 71 -3.56 0.11 7.82
C VAL A 71 -2.19 -0.35 7.39
N PHE A 72 -2.02 -0.50 6.07
CA PHE A 72 -0.74 -0.79 5.44
C PHE A 72 -0.08 0.51 5.02
N ALA A 73 1.10 0.78 5.55
CA ALA A 73 1.98 1.83 5.05
C ALA A 73 3.28 1.18 4.61
N ILE A 74 3.84 1.69 3.51
CA ILE A 74 5.15 1.28 3.05
C ILE A 74 6.19 1.77 4.06
N GLU A 75 7.27 1.03 4.24
CA GLU A 75 8.35 1.41 5.16
C GLU A 75 8.88 2.81 4.80
N HIS A 76 8.95 3.70 5.81
CA HIS A 76 9.22 5.15 5.72
C HIS A 76 8.07 6.05 5.24
N GLU A 77 6.87 5.53 5.01
CA GLU A 77 5.68 6.34 4.73
C GLU A 77 5.01 6.75 6.06
N PRO A 78 4.68 8.05 6.25
CA PRO A 78 3.99 8.49 7.45
C PRO A 78 2.64 7.78 7.55
N ILE A 79 2.49 6.95 8.59
CA ILE A 79 1.21 6.35 8.97
C ILE A 79 0.36 7.47 9.57
N PRO A 80 -0.89 7.68 9.13
CA PRO A 80 -1.79 8.62 9.77
C PRO A 80 -1.91 8.34 11.28
N PRO A 81 -1.88 9.36 12.15
CA PRO A 81 -1.87 9.16 13.61
C PRO A 81 -3.17 8.55 14.15
N GLU A 82 -4.23 8.49 13.35
CA GLU A 82 -5.57 8.03 13.72
C GLU A 82 -5.73 6.49 13.66
N VAL A 83 -4.68 5.74 13.31
CA VAL A 83 -4.75 4.28 13.19
C VAL A 83 -4.58 3.59 14.54
N PRO A 84 -5.60 2.89 15.07
CA PRO A 84 -5.47 2.12 16.29
C PRO A 84 -4.61 0.87 16.01
N SER A 85 -3.45 0.76 16.69
CA SER A 85 -2.50 -0.36 16.63
C SER A 85 -1.93 -0.70 15.24
N PRO A 86 -0.82 -0.07 14.82
CA PRO A 86 -0.16 -0.44 13.56
C PRO A 86 0.42 -1.86 13.64
N VAL A 87 -0.01 -2.75 12.74
CA VAL A 87 0.60 -4.08 12.56
C VAL A 87 1.80 -3.92 11.64
N ARG A 88 3.01 -3.98 12.20
CA ARG A 88 4.25 -3.94 11.41
C ARG A 88 4.55 -5.34 10.87
N LEU A 89 4.57 -5.47 9.54
CA LEU A 89 4.99 -6.68 8.84
C LEU A 89 6.32 -6.43 8.13
N THR A 90 7.25 -7.36 8.29
CA THR A 90 8.50 -7.40 7.53
C THR A 90 8.32 -8.34 6.34
N PRO A 91 8.67 -7.92 5.11
CA PRO A 91 8.65 -8.81 3.96
C PRO A 91 9.52 -10.05 4.23
N ARG A 92 8.98 -11.24 3.96
CA ARG A 92 9.70 -12.53 4.11
C ARG A 92 10.51 -12.88 2.87
N CYS A 93 10.09 -12.38 1.72
CA CYS A 93 10.72 -12.63 0.43
C CYS A 93 11.10 -11.31 -0.23
N GLU A 94 12.40 -11.12 -0.45
CA GLU A 94 12.92 -10.07 -1.31
C GLU A 94 13.38 -10.70 -2.63
N SER A 95 13.06 -10.04 -3.75
CA SER A 95 13.51 -10.53 -5.05
C SER A 95 15.02 -10.39 -5.15
N SER A 96 15.72 -11.47 -5.46
CA SER A 96 17.17 -11.45 -5.73
C SER A 96 17.54 -10.86 -7.09
N CYS A 97 16.55 -10.41 -7.88
CA CYS A 97 16.79 -9.79 -9.17
C CYS A 97 17.54 -8.46 -9.02
N ALA A 98 18.69 -8.34 -9.69
CA ALA A 98 19.54 -7.14 -9.67
C ALA A 98 18.83 -5.86 -10.15
N ALA A 99 17.75 -5.98 -10.94
CA ALA A 99 16.94 -4.84 -11.41
C ALA A 99 15.92 -4.35 -10.36
N LEU A 100 15.59 -5.18 -9.36
CA LEU A 100 14.60 -4.86 -8.33
C LEU A 100 15.25 -4.48 -6.99
N GLN A 101 16.58 -4.33 -6.99
CA GLN A 101 17.32 -3.87 -5.82
C GLN A 101 16.90 -2.43 -5.46
N PRO A 102 16.59 -2.16 -4.18
CA PRO A 102 15.96 -0.90 -3.76
C PRO A 102 16.82 0.33 -4.07
N GLU A 103 18.16 0.23 -4.02
CA GLU A 103 19.06 1.31 -4.44
C GLU A 103 18.93 1.66 -5.93
N LYS A 104 18.71 0.68 -6.80
CA LYS A 104 18.71 0.87 -8.26
C LYS A 104 17.38 1.41 -8.76
N VAL A 105 16.27 0.90 -8.22
CA VAL A 105 14.91 1.40 -8.50
C VAL A 105 14.75 2.87 -8.10
N ARG A 106 15.46 3.33 -7.05
CA ARG A 106 15.45 4.74 -6.65
C ARG A 106 16.19 5.64 -7.64
N ALA A 107 17.35 5.21 -8.13
CA ALA A 107 18.15 5.98 -9.08
C ALA A 107 17.41 6.14 -10.43
N ASP A 108 16.82 5.06 -10.94
CA ASP A 108 16.12 5.10 -12.24
C ASP A 108 14.87 5.98 -12.17
N ASN A 109 14.12 5.95 -11.07
CA ASN A 109 12.92 6.81 -10.90
C ASN A 109 13.24 8.29 -10.68
N GLN A 110 14.47 8.64 -10.27
CA GLN A 110 14.90 10.04 -10.13
C GLN A 110 15.41 10.63 -11.44
N ALA A 111 15.78 9.80 -12.42
CA ALA A 111 16.34 10.22 -13.70
C ALA A 111 15.28 10.51 -14.79
N VAL A 112 13.99 10.27 -14.52
CA VAL A 112 12.87 10.50 -15.45
C VAL A 112 12.03 11.73 -15.05
N ALA A 113 12.66 12.73 -14.42
CA ALA A 113 12.05 14.01 -14.07
C ALA A 113 12.55 15.13 -14.99
#